data_AF-A0A7W0K3R3-F1
#
_entry.id   AF-A0A7W0K3R3-F1
#
_cell.length_a   1.000
_cell.length_b   1.000
_cell.length_c   1.000
_cell.angle_alpha   90.00
_cell.angle_beta   90.00
_cell.angle_gamma   90.00
#
_symmetry.space_group_name_H-M   'P 1'
#
loop_
_entity.id
_entity.type
_entity.pdbx_description
1 polymer ?
#
loop_
_entity_poly.entity_id
_entity_poly.type
_entity_poly.pdbx_seq_one_letter_code
_entity_poly.pdbx_strand_id
1 'polypeptide(L)'
;MSEARPGEPPISEADTAGLPSPIAADLLEASTCCTVGAYRAAGLLVRRAVEQVAVLRRLPLEMRTLDQKLGWLLEAGHLSADVLPDARTVRHLGNAAAHGANAVTMDEACAGVRSGLAVAVGVLLAG
;
A
#
# COMPACT_ATOMS: atom_id res chain seq x y z
N MET A 1 -8.24 15.42 -8.62
CA MET A 1 -8.19 14.39 -7.55
C MET A 1 -9.42 14.61 -6.69
N SER A 2 -10.34 13.63 -6.61
CA SER A 2 -11.50 13.73 -5.72
C SER A 2 -11.03 13.50 -4.29
N GLU A 3 -11.30 14.42 -3.38
CA GLU A 3 -11.13 14.18 -1.94
C GLU A 3 -12.06 13.02 -1.53
N ALA A 4 -11.56 12.12 -0.67
CA ALA A 4 -12.38 11.03 -0.16
C ALA A 4 -13.46 11.62 0.75
N ARG A 5 -14.73 11.32 0.47
CA ARG A 5 -15.82 11.73 1.36
C ARG A 5 -15.76 10.90 2.65
N PRO A 6 -16.00 11.50 3.82
CA PRO A 6 -16.03 10.76 5.09
C PRO A 6 -16.99 9.57 5.01
N GLY A 7 -16.50 8.37 5.35
CA GLY A 7 -17.28 7.13 5.35
C GLY A 7 -17.35 6.37 4.01
N GLU A 8 -16.83 6.91 2.91
CA GLU A 8 -16.72 6.20 1.64
C GLU A 8 -15.41 5.39 1.59
N PRO A 9 -15.44 4.08 1.25
CA PRO A 9 -14.23 3.26 1.17
C PRO A 9 -13.30 3.79 0.06
N PRO A 10 -11.99 3.94 0.33
CA PRO A 10 -11.03 4.44 -0.67
C PRO A 10 -10.93 3.62 -1.96
N ILE A 11 -11.22 2.32 -1.87
CA ILE A 11 -11.21 1.35 -2.97
C ILE A 11 -12.33 0.31 -2.76
N SER A 12 -12.66 -0.41 -3.82
CA SER A 12 -13.68 -1.46 -3.91
C SER A 12 -13.11 -2.78 -4.43
N GLU A 13 -13.90 -3.86 -4.40
CA GLU A 13 -13.49 -5.16 -4.95
C GLU A 13 -13.09 -5.07 -6.43
N ALA A 14 -13.79 -4.24 -7.21
CA ALA A 14 -13.51 -4.02 -8.63
C ALA A 14 -12.10 -3.46 -8.86
N ASP A 15 -11.62 -2.60 -7.96
CA ASP A 15 -10.29 -2.00 -8.05
C ASP A 15 -9.18 -3.03 -7.81
N THR A 16 -9.46 -4.06 -7.01
CA THR A 16 -8.51 -5.14 -6.69
C THR A 16 -8.58 -6.35 -7.64
N ALA A 17 -9.41 -6.26 -8.68
CA ALA A 17 -9.58 -7.35 -9.63
C ALA A 17 -8.23 -7.72 -10.30
N GLY A 18 -7.90 -9.01 -10.30
CA GLY A 18 -6.65 -9.54 -10.85
C GLY A 18 -5.48 -9.61 -9.87
N LEU A 19 -5.58 -8.98 -8.69
CA LEU A 19 -4.58 -9.15 -7.64
C LEU A 19 -4.71 -10.53 -6.95
N PRO A 20 -3.60 -11.12 -6.46
CA PRO A 20 -3.66 -12.30 -5.62
C PRO A 20 -4.53 -12.09 -4.38
N SER A 21 -5.36 -13.08 -4.05
CA SER A 21 -6.36 -13.02 -2.98
C SER A 21 -5.84 -12.46 -1.64
N PRO A 22 -4.64 -12.86 -1.14
CA PRO A 22 -4.10 -12.29 0.11
C PRO A 22 -3.79 -10.79 0.05
N ILE A 23 -3.36 -10.30 -1.12
CA ILE A 23 -3.02 -8.87 -1.32
C ILE A 23 -4.31 -8.06 -1.46
N ALA A 24 -5.28 -8.57 -2.22
CA ALA A 24 -6.59 -7.95 -2.36
C ALA A 24 -7.31 -7.84 -1.01
N ALA A 25 -7.30 -8.91 -0.21
CA ALA A 25 -7.90 -8.93 1.12
C ALA A 25 -7.30 -7.86 2.05
N ASP A 26 -5.96 -7.74 2.10
CA ASP A 26 -5.29 -6.71 2.90
C ASP A 26 -5.70 -5.29 2.50
N LEU A 27 -5.76 -5.02 1.19
CA LEU A 27 -6.11 -3.69 0.69
C LEU A 27 -7.58 -3.36 0.97
N LEU A 28 -8.51 -4.32 0.82
CA LEU A 28 -9.93 -4.12 1.13
C LEU A 28 -10.17 -3.97 2.64
N GLU A 29 -9.45 -4.72 3.47
CA GLU A 29 -9.50 -4.55 4.93
C GLU A 29 -8.92 -3.19 5.34
N ALA A 30 -7.84 -2.73 4.68
CA ALA A 30 -7.30 -1.39 4.90
C ALA A 30 -8.29 -0.28 4.49
N SER A 31 -8.99 -0.47 3.36
CA SER A 31 -10.09 0.40 2.91
C SER A 31 -11.18 0.50 3.97
N THR A 32 -11.59 -0.65 4.53
CA THR A 32 -12.59 -0.73 5.60
C THR A 32 -12.10 -0.01 6.86
N CYS A 33 -10.84 -0.21 7.25
CA CYS A 33 -10.22 0.46 8.40
C CYS A 33 -10.27 1.99 8.28
N CYS A 34 -10.17 2.55 7.07
CA CYS A 34 -10.34 3.98 6.84
C CYS A 34 -11.76 4.46 7.18
N THR A 35 -12.78 3.67 6.83
CA THR A 35 -14.20 4.07 7.06
C THR A 35 -14.61 4.06 8.52
N VAL A 36 -13.93 3.28 9.37
CA VAL A 36 -14.26 3.11 10.80
C VAL A 36 -13.31 3.83 11.75
N GLY A 37 -12.38 4.64 11.23
CA GLY A 37 -11.43 5.39 12.08
C GLY A 37 -10.19 4.62 12.52
N ALA A 38 -9.96 3.40 12.00
CA ALA A 38 -8.83 2.54 12.36
C ALA A 38 -7.59 2.83 11.49
N TYR A 39 -7.17 4.10 11.42
CA TYR A 39 -6.18 4.58 10.44
C TYR A 39 -4.80 3.91 10.56
N ARG A 40 -4.36 3.59 11.78
CA ARG A 40 -3.10 2.85 11.99
C ARG A 40 -3.19 1.43 11.45
N ALA A 41 -4.33 0.76 11.63
CA ALA A 41 -4.56 -0.57 11.09
C ALA A 41 -4.55 -0.54 9.56
N ALA A 42 -5.18 0.48 8.95
CA ALA A 42 -5.11 0.70 7.51
C ALA A 42 -3.65 0.80 7.02
N GLY A 43 -2.83 1.62 7.68
CA GLY A 43 -1.41 1.76 7.31
C GLY A 43 -0.59 0.47 7.46
N LEU A 44 -0.86 -0.34 8.49
CA LEU A 44 -0.20 -1.64 8.68
C LEU A 44 -0.61 -2.66 7.60
N LEU A 45 -1.88 -2.70 7.23
CA LEU A 45 -2.40 -3.59 6.19
C LEU A 45 -1.89 -3.19 4.80
N VAL A 46 -1.85 -1.88 4.49
CA VAL A 46 -1.21 -1.37 3.25
C VAL A 46 0.26 -1.78 3.18
N ARG A 47 1.00 -1.63 4.28
CA ARG A 47 2.38 -2.09 4.36
C ARG A 47 2.49 -3.59 4.12
N ARG A 48 1.65 -4.40 4.78
CA ARG A 48 1.64 -5.85 4.61
C ARG A 48 1.37 -6.25 3.15
N ALA A 49 0.37 -5.64 2.50
CA ALA A 49 0.06 -5.88 1.10
C ALA A 49 1.27 -5.62 0.18
N VAL A 50 1.96 -4.49 0.33
CA VAL A 50 3.12 -4.15 -0.50
C VAL A 50 4.34 -5.02 -0.19
N GLU A 51 4.53 -5.43 1.07
CA GLU A 51 5.57 -6.41 1.40
C GLU A 51 5.30 -7.78 0.75
N GLN A 52 4.03 -8.22 0.69
CA GLN A 52 3.64 -9.43 -0.04
C GLN A 52 3.92 -9.31 -1.54
N VAL A 53 3.68 -8.15 -2.16
CA VAL A 53 4.03 -7.87 -3.56
C VAL A 53 5.53 -8.10 -3.81
N ALA A 54 6.39 -7.56 -2.94
CA ALA A 54 7.83 -7.76 -3.02
C ALA A 54 8.20 -9.26 -2.88
N VAL A 55 7.53 -9.99 -1.98
CA VAL A 55 7.73 -11.44 -1.80
C VAL A 55 7.38 -12.23 -3.05
N LEU A 56 6.28 -11.89 -3.74
CA LEU A 56 5.91 -12.55 -4.99
C LEU A 56 6.92 -12.30 -6.12
N ARG A 57 7.59 -11.15 -6.11
CA ARG A 57 8.70 -10.85 -7.03
C ARG A 57 10.03 -11.50 -6.61
N ARG A 58 10.03 -12.31 -5.54
CA ARG A 58 11.22 -13.02 -5.02
C ARG A 58 12.31 -12.06 -4.56
N LEU A 59 11.92 -11.05 -3.77
CA LEU A 59 12.88 -10.12 -3.19
C LEU A 59 14.05 -10.85 -2.50
N PRO A 60 15.26 -10.28 -2.52
CA PRO A 60 16.39 -10.79 -1.74
C PRO A 60 16.11 -10.74 -0.22
N LEU A 61 16.62 -11.74 0.51
CA LEU A 61 16.38 -11.90 1.96
C LEU A 61 16.99 -10.78 2.81
N GLU A 62 18.01 -10.11 2.30
CA GLU A 62 18.71 -9.00 2.94
C GLU A 62 17.90 -7.69 2.97
N MET A 63 16.79 -7.61 2.21
CA MET A 63 15.91 -6.45 2.18
C MET A 63 14.96 -6.46 3.38
N ARG A 64 15.42 -5.87 4.48
CA ARG A 64 14.76 -5.92 5.79
C ARG A 64 13.70 -4.83 5.98
N THR A 65 13.91 -3.65 5.41
CA THR A 65 13.00 -2.51 5.59
C THR A 65 12.09 -2.34 4.38
N LEU A 66 10.90 -1.75 4.58
CA LEU A 66 10.00 -1.42 3.48
C LEU A 66 10.68 -0.51 2.43
N ASP A 67 11.54 0.40 2.89
CA ASP A 67 12.35 1.27 2.03
C ASP A 67 13.29 0.47 1.11
N GLN A 68 14.02 -0.50 1.67
CA GLN A 68 14.90 -1.40 0.92
C GLN A 68 14.11 -2.24 -0.10
N LYS A 69 12.95 -2.77 0.29
CA LYS A 69 12.08 -3.56 -0.57
C LYS A 69 11.57 -2.76 -1.78
N LEU A 70 11.12 -1.53 -1.54
CA LEU A 70 10.64 -0.62 -2.60
C LEU A 70 11.77 -0.15 -3.52
N GLY A 71 12.94 0.15 -2.95
CA GLY A 71 14.14 0.48 -3.75
C GLY A 71 14.53 -0.66 -4.67
N TRP A 72 14.56 -1.89 -4.15
CA TRP A 72 14.83 -3.08 -4.96
C TRP A 72 13.80 -3.29 -6.08
N LEU A 73 12.50 -3.13 -5.81
CA LEU A 73 11.45 -3.24 -6.83
C LEU A 73 11.66 -2.23 -7.98
N LEU A 74 12.10 -1.01 -7.67
CA LEU A 74 12.44 0.00 -8.68
C LEU A 74 13.70 -0.40 -9.46
N GLU A 75 14.79 -0.72 -8.77
CA GLU A 75 16.08 -1.05 -9.39
C GLU A 75 16.01 -2.29 -10.28
N ALA A 76 15.20 -3.29 -9.88
CA ALA A 76 14.94 -4.49 -10.66
C ALA A 76 13.96 -4.29 -11.83
N GLY A 77 13.44 -3.06 -12.01
CA GLY A 77 12.47 -2.75 -13.07
C GLY A 77 11.07 -3.32 -12.85
N HIS A 78 10.76 -3.79 -11.64
CA HIS A 78 9.41 -4.26 -11.29
C HIS A 78 8.45 -3.12 -10.96
N LEU A 79 8.96 -1.94 -10.61
CA LEU A 79 8.18 -0.76 -10.31
C LEU A 79 8.61 0.38 -11.25
N SER A 80 7.66 0.94 -12.00
CA SER A 80 7.91 2.10 -12.87
C SER A 80 8.15 3.38 -12.07
N ALA A 81 8.93 4.31 -12.64
CA ALA A 81 9.14 5.64 -12.07
C ALA A 81 7.83 6.41 -11.81
N ASP A 82 6.79 6.14 -12.59
CA ASP A 82 5.47 6.78 -12.45
C ASP A 82 4.75 6.43 -11.14
N VAL A 83 5.08 5.26 -10.55
CA VAL A 83 4.47 4.76 -9.31
C VAL A 83 5.33 5.10 -8.07
N LEU A 84 6.46 5.79 -8.26
CA LEU A 84 7.32 6.20 -7.14
C LEU A 84 6.67 7.13 -6.11
N PRO A 85 5.82 8.10 -6.49
CA PRO A 85 5.10 8.89 -5.51
C PRO A 85 4.25 8.01 -4.59
N ASP A 86 3.55 7.02 -5.14
CA ASP A 86 2.73 6.08 -4.36
C ASP A 86 3.57 5.19 -3.45
N ALA A 87 4.70 4.66 -3.94
CA ALA A 87 5.63 3.90 -3.13
C ALA A 87 6.15 4.71 -1.92
N ARG A 88 6.44 6.01 -2.12
CA ARG A 88 6.86 6.90 -1.03
C ARG A 88 5.74 7.14 -0.01
N THR A 89 4.51 7.30 -0.47
CA THR A 89 3.32 7.41 0.40
C THR A 89 3.15 6.17 1.26
N VAL A 90 3.21 4.97 0.65
CA VAL A 90 3.14 3.69 1.36
C VAL A 90 4.22 3.58 2.42
N ARG A 91 5.46 3.94 2.08
CA ARG A 91 6.58 3.92 3.03
C ARG A 91 6.34 4.84 4.21
N HIS A 92 5.92 6.08 3.94
CA HIS A 92 5.67 7.06 4.99
C HIS A 92 4.56 6.62 5.93
N LEU A 93 3.40 6.25 5.38
CA LEU A 93 2.25 5.76 6.13
C LEU A 93 2.59 4.50 6.94
N GLY A 94 3.18 3.50 6.30
CA GLY A 94 3.51 2.22 6.93
C GLY A 94 4.48 2.37 8.10
N ASN A 95 5.44 3.30 8.00
CA ASN A 95 6.35 3.61 9.08
C ASN A 95 5.66 4.36 10.23
N ALA A 96 4.82 5.36 9.93
CA ALA A 96 4.06 6.09 10.93
C ALA A 96 3.10 5.17 11.71
N ALA A 97 2.44 4.25 10.99
CA ALA A 97 1.57 3.25 11.58
C ALA A 97 2.32 2.28 12.50
N ALA A 98 3.51 1.81 12.09
CA ALA A 98 4.28 0.80 12.81
C ALA A 98 5.11 1.31 14.00
N HIS A 99 5.64 2.54 13.94
CA HIS A 99 6.65 3.03 14.89
C HIS A 99 6.15 4.07 15.89
N GLY A 100 4.83 4.33 15.96
CA GLY A 100 4.23 5.03 17.09
C GLY A 100 4.40 6.56 17.13
N ALA A 101 5.33 7.13 16.36
CA ALA A 101 5.77 8.52 16.56
C ALA A 101 4.70 9.59 16.28
N ASN A 102 3.85 9.40 15.26
CA ASN A 102 2.81 10.35 14.87
C ASN A 102 1.44 9.68 14.81
N ALA A 103 0.39 10.47 15.01
CA ALA A 103 -0.97 10.06 14.67
C ALA A 103 -1.09 9.93 13.15
N VAL A 104 -1.81 8.90 12.69
CA VAL A 104 -2.17 8.75 11.28
C VAL A 104 -3.56 9.35 11.11
N THR A 105 -3.69 10.30 10.19
CA THR A 105 -4.96 10.95 9.85
C THR A 105 -5.80 10.10 8.89
N MET A 106 -7.08 10.44 8.77
CA MET A 106 -7.98 9.82 7.78
C MET A 106 -7.42 9.98 6.37
N ASP A 107 -7.00 11.20 6.00
CA ASP A 107 -6.52 11.50 4.65
C ASP A 107 -5.25 10.73 4.31
N GLU A 108 -4.30 10.65 5.23
CA GLU A 108 -3.08 9.84 5.05
C GLU A 108 -3.39 8.36 4.87
N ALA A 109 -4.31 7.81 5.68
CA ALA A 109 -4.71 6.41 5.57
C ALA A 109 -5.42 6.14 4.23
N CYS A 110 -6.42 6.94 3.87
CA CYS A 110 -7.18 6.82 2.62
C CYS A 110 -6.28 6.98 1.40
N ALA A 111 -5.36 7.95 1.42
CA ALA A 111 -4.37 8.13 0.36
C ALA A 111 -3.43 6.93 0.28
N GLY A 112 -2.95 6.42 1.40
CA GLY A 112 -2.07 5.26 1.41
C GLY A 112 -2.73 3.97 0.96
N VAL A 113 -4.04 3.77 1.18
CA VAL A 113 -4.78 2.65 0.58
C VAL A 113 -4.74 2.72 -0.95
N ARG A 114 -5.04 3.88 -1.53
CA ARG A 114 -4.96 4.08 -2.99
C ARG A 114 -3.55 3.92 -3.52
N SER A 115 -2.55 4.44 -2.82
CA SER A 115 -1.14 4.26 -3.19
C SER A 115 -0.68 2.80 -3.07
N GLY A 116 -1.14 2.07 -2.06
CA GLY A 116 -0.89 0.63 -1.90
C GLY A 116 -1.46 -0.18 -3.06
N LEU A 117 -2.69 0.15 -3.48
CA LEU A 117 -3.29 -0.44 -4.68
C LEU A 117 -2.47 -0.10 -5.94
N ALA A 118 -2.11 1.16 -6.15
CA ALA A 118 -1.32 1.59 -7.31
C ALA A 118 0.02 0.85 -7.40
N VAL A 119 0.71 0.67 -6.27
CA VAL A 119 1.94 -0.14 -6.19
C VAL A 119 1.66 -1.61 -6.53
N ALA A 120 0.64 -2.22 -5.94
CA ALA A 120 0.33 -3.63 -6.19
C ALA A 120 -0.02 -3.89 -7.66
N VAL A 121 -0.88 -3.07 -8.26
CA VAL A 121 -1.25 -3.14 -9.67
C VAL A 121 -0.05 -2.85 -10.57
N GLY A 122 0.68 -1.77 -10.29
CA GLY A 122 1.85 -1.36 -11.07
C GLY A 122 2.98 -2.39 -11.06
N VAL A 123 3.10 -3.20 -10.00
CA VAL A 123 4.12 -4.26 -9.93
C VAL A 123 3.61 -5.58 -10.49
N LEU A 124 2.36 -5.96 -10.26
CA LEU A 124 1.88 -7.32 -10.57
C LEU A 124 1.14 -7.43 -11.90
N LEU A 125 0.52 -6.34 -12.37
CA LEU A 125 -0.36 -6.35 -13.53
C LEU A 125 0.13 -5.47 -14.68
N ALA A 126 1.07 -4.55 -14.44
CA ALA A 126 1.76 -3.86 -15.54
C ALA A 126 2.69 -4.86 -16.24
N GLY A 127 2.43 -5.09 -17.53
CA GLY A 127 3.24 -5.92 -18.42
C GLY A 127 4.37 -5.13 -19.07
#